data_AF-A0A7L2QVS2-F1
#
_entry.id   AF-A0A7L2QVS2-F1
#
_cell.length_a   1.000
_cell.length_b   1.000
_cell.length_c   1.000
_cell.angle_alpha   90.00
_cell.angle_beta   90.00
_cell.angle_gamma   90.00
#
_symmetry.space_group_name_H-M   'P 1'
#
loop_
_entity.id
_entity.type
_entity.pdbx_description
1 polymer ?
#
loop_
_entity_poly.entity_id
_entity_poly.type
_entity_poly.pdbx_seq_one_letter_code
_entity_poly.pdbx_strand_id
1 'polypeptide(L)'
;VLRCLGIPTRVVTGFTWAHNTKSTLSVDEYYDEDGTLLTQDKSARVWTFHVWNECWMARTDLPPEYSGWQALDATCQEKSKGLSFCGPAPVHAIKEGDTLVDYDVCYFFAAINAKCHVWIHKADDTLKPAFGGTKYTGNNISTKSVGSERCEDITQNYKYPE
;
A
#
# COMPACT_ATOMS: atom_id res chain seq x y z
N VAL A 1 -7.25 -18.33 -9.18
CA VAL A 1 -6.23 -19.42 -9.19
C VAL A 1 -6.03 -20.03 -7.81
N LEU A 2 -5.53 -19.28 -6.82
CA LEU A 2 -5.16 -19.81 -5.49
C LEU A 2 -6.22 -20.69 -4.81
N ARG A 3 -7.47 -20.23 -4.72
CA ARG A 3 -8.58 -21.03 -4.15
C ARG A 3 -8.80 -22.37 -4.84
N CYS A 4 -8.63 -22.44 -6.16
CA CYS A 4 -8.76 -23.68 -6.94
C CYS A 4 -7.65 -24.68 -6.62
N LEU A 5 -6.48 -24.18 -6.23
CA LEU A 5 -5.33 -24.99 -5.82
C LEU A 5 -5.37 -25.37 -4.33
N GLY A 6 -6.46 -25.05 -3.62
CA GLY A 6 -6.64 -25.36 -2.21
C GLY A 6 -5.99 -24.37 -1.24
N ILE A 7 -5.49 -23.23 -1.72
CA ILE A 7 -4.90 -22.20 -0.87
C ILE A 7 -6.01 -21.24 -0.41
N PRO A 8 -6.28 -21.09 0.90
CA PRO A 8 -7.24 -20.10 1.39
C PRO A 8 -6.80 -18.70 0.98
N THR A 9 -7.68 -17.93 0.36
CA THR A 9 -7.34 -16.61 -0.19
C THR A 9 -8.53 -15.67 -0.11
N ARG A 10 -8.29 -14.40 0.18
CA ARG A 10 -9.28 -13.31 0.08
C ARG A 10 -8.73 -12.14 -0.72
N VAL A 11 -9.64 -11.29 -1.20
CA VAL A 11 -9.31 -10.04 -1.88
C VAL A 11 -9.34 -8.93 -0.84
N VAL A 12 -8.36 -8.04 -0.89
CA VAL A 12 -8.25 -6.89 0.01
C VAL A 12 -8.18 -5.62 -0.81
N THR A 13 -8.90 -4.59 -0.37
CA THR A 13 -8.90 -3.25 -0.97
C THR A 13 -8.38 -2.26 0.06
N GLY A 14 -7.35 -1.49 -0.25
CA GLY A 14 -6.89 -0.35 0.54
C GLY A 14 -7.24 0.95 -0.16
N PHE A 15 -7.73 1.93 0.59
CA PHE A 15 -7.97 3.28 0.08
C PHE A 15 -6.78 4.19 0.35
N THR A 16 -6.62 5.22 -0.49
CA THR A 16 -5.47 6.13 -0.47
C THR A 16 -4.14 5.37 -0.46
N TRP A 17 -3.85 4.64 -1.54
CA TRP A 17 -2.65 3.79 -1.65
C TRP A 17 -1.49 4.55 -2.30
N ALA A 18 -0.35 4.69 -1.62
CA ALA A 18 0.83 5.30 -2.23
C ALA A 18 1.52 4.31 -3.18
N HIS A 19 1.36 4.53 -4.49
CA HIS A 19 1.96 3.69 -5.52
C HIS A 19 3.37 4.20 -5.90
N ASN A 20 4.24 3.27 -6.28
CA ASN A 20 5.62 3.52 -6.74
C ASN A 20 6.45 4.47 -5.85
N THR A 21 6.34 4.33 -4.53
CA THR A 21 7.13 5.15 -3.60
C THR A 21 8.63 4.82 -3.61
N LYS A 22 9.08 3.82 -4.38
CA LYS A 22 10.46 3.30 -4.31
C LYS A 22 10.88 2.97 -2.85
N SER A 23 9.91 2.51 -2.06
CA SER A 23 10.04 2.20 -0.62
C SER A 23 10.31 3.41 0.29
N THR A 24 9.96 4.64 -0.14
CA THR A 24 9.97 5.83 0.72
C THR A 24 8.64 6.01 1.44
N LEU A 25 8.67 6.66 2.61
CA LEU A 25 7.48 7.02 3.40
C LEU A 25 6.94 8.41 3.05
N SER A 26 7.31 8.95 1.89
CA SER A 26 6.92 10.28 1.44
C SER A 26 6.59 10.27 -0.04
N VAL A 27 5.47 10.90 -0.40
CA VAL A 27 5.03 11.13 -1.78
C VAL A 27 4.76 12.61 -1.94
N ASP A 28 5.15 13.20 -3.04
CA ASP A 28 4.89 14.60 -3.35
C ASP A 28 3.90 14.71 -4.51
N GLU A 29 2.82 15.46 -4.32
CA GLU A 29 1.91 15.85 -5.38
C GLU A 29 2.05 17.35 -5.66
N TYR A 30 2.17 17.72 -6.92
CA TYR A 30 2.33 19.11 -7.35
C TYR A 30 1.09 19.55 -8.09
N TYR A 31 0.55 20.72 -7.75
CA TYR A 31 -0.60 21.34 -8.39
C TYR A 31 -0.26 22.76 -8.83
N ASP A 32 -0.91 23.28 -9.88
CA ASP A 32 -0.85 24.70 -10.19
C ASP A 32 -1.80 25.52 -9.29
N GLU A 33 -1.79 26.85 -9.47
CA GLU A 33 -2.65 27.77 -8.70
C GLU A 33 -4.15 27.59 -9.00
N ASP A 34 -4.51 26.94 -10.11
CA ASP A 34 -5.89 26.61 -10.49
C ASP A 34 -6.35 25.24 -9.95
N GLY A 35 -5.44 24.49 -9.31
CA GLY A 35 -5.71 23.17 -8.72
C GLY A 35 -5.57 22.01 -9.72
N THR A 36 -4.94 22.22 -10.87
CA THR A 36 -4.60 21.16 -11.82
C THR A 36 -3.39 20.40 -11.34
N LEU A 37 -3.46 19.06 -11.29
CA LEU A 37 -2.32 18.22 -10.94
C LEU A 37 -1.23 18.31 -12.02
N LEU A 38 -0.04 18.75 -11.62
CA LEU A 38 1.16 18.91 -12.45
C LEU A 38 2.10 17.71 -12.40
N THR A 39 1.93 16.76 -11.46
CA THR A 39 2.83 15.60 -11.31
C THR A 39 2.95 14.85 -12.64
N GLN A 40 4.10 15.00 -13.31
CA GLN A 40 4.37 14.41 -14.61
C GLN A 40 4.57 12.89 -14.52
N ASP A 41 5.06 12.42 -13.38
CA ASP A 41 5.23 11.00 -13.12
C ASP A 41 3.90 10.36 -12.73
N LYS A 42 3.22 9.78 -13.72
CA LYS A 42 1.97 9.03 -13.54
C LYS A 42 2.14 7.79 -12.66
N SER A 43 3.36 7.38 -12.31
CA SER A 43 3.64 6.20 -11.51
C SER A 43 3.68 6.51 -10.01
N ALA A 44 4.24 7.64 -9.57
CA ALA A 44 4.34 8.02 -8.16
C ALA A 44 3.16 8.90 -7.73
N ARG A 45 1.99 8.30 -7.47
CA ARG A 45 0.79 9.00 -7.00
C ARG A 45 0.02 8.21 -5.96
N VAL A 46 -0.81 8.90 -5.19
CA VAL A 46 -1.77 8.26 -4.30
C VAL A 46 -2.97 7.78 -5.12
N TRP A 47 -3.13 6.46 -5.25
CA TRP A 47 -4.30 5.88 -5.88
C TRP A 47 -5.51 6.02 -4.97
N THR A 48 -6.68 6.27 -5.55
CA THR A 48 -7.95 6.32 -4.79
C THR A 48 -8.16 5.03 -4.01
N PHE A 49 -7.92 3.89 -4.67
CA PHE A 49 -7.86 2.58 -4.04
C PHE A 49 -6.88 1.68 -4.80
N HIS A 50 -6.41 0.64 -4.11
CA HIS A 50 -5.63 -0.44 -4.69
C HIS A 50 -6.14 -1.78 -4.16
N VAL A 51 -6.04 -2.82 -4.99
CA VAL A 51 -6.55 -4.15 -4.67
C VAL A 51 -5.42 -5.16 -4.77
N TRP A 52 -5.30 -6.01 -3.75
CA TRP A 52 -4.35 -7.14 -3.73
C TRP A 52 -5.03 -8.39 -3.14
N ASN A 53 -4.27 -9.46 -3.00
CA ASN A 53 -4.73 -10.72 -2.41
C ASN A 53 -4.05 -10.99 -1.09
N GLU A 54 -4.76 -11.61 -0.16
CA GLU A 54 -4.13 -12.28 0.97
C GLU A 54 -4.32 -13.78 0.85
N CYS A 55 -3.27 -14.57 1.10
CA CYS A 55 -3.37 -16.01 1.23
C CYS A 55 -2.92 -16.51 2.61
N TRP A 56 -3.51 -17.59 3.09
CA TRP A 56 -3.19 -18.17 4.39
C TRP A 56 -2.17 -19.30 4.24
N MET A 57 -0.99 -19.15 4.85
CA MET A 57 0.04 -20.19 4.88
C MET A 57 0.98 -20.02 6.08
N ALA A 58 1.66 -21.10 6.45
CA ALA A 58 2.79 -21.01 7.37
C ALA A 58 4.03 -20.46 6.64
N ARG A 59 4.87 -19.70 7.34
CA ARG A 59 6.17 -19.22 6.86
C ARG A 59 7.28 -19.98 7.56
N THR A 60 7.53 -21.22 7.13
CA THR A 60 8.57 -22.09 7.73
C THR A 60 9.99 -21.57 7.52
N ASP A 61 10.14 -20.62 6.62
CA ASP A 61 11.36 -19.87 6.33
C ASP A 61 11.60 -18.67 7.27
N LEU A 62 10.59 -18.28 8.06
CA LEU A 62 10.62 -17.17 9.01
C LEU A 62 10.27 -17.64 10.44
N PRO A 63 10.45 -16.77 11.45
CA PRO A 63 9.90 -17.00 12.78
C PRO A 63 8.37 -17.31 12.77
N PRO A 64 7.87 -18.18 13.67
CA PRO A 64 6.49 -18.67 13.65
C PRO A 64 5.40 -17.59 13.65
N GLU A 65 5.66 -16.45 14.26
CA GLU A 65 4.78 -15.28 14.35
C GLU A 65 4.38 -14.69 12.98
N TYR A 66 5.19 -14.92 11.93
CA TYR A 66 4.90 -14.45 10.58
C TYR A 66 4.00 -15.37 9.75
N SER A 67 3.55 -16.49 10.34
CA SER A 67 2.54 -17.36 9.72
C SER A 67 1.15 -16.72 9.71
N GLY A 68 0.27 -17.20 8.85
CA GLY A 68 -1.10 -16.71 8.71
C GLY A 68 -1.31 -15.99 7.38
N TRP A 69 -1.97 -14.82 7.40
CA TRP A 69 -2.23 -14.04 6.19
C TRP A 69 -0.94 -13.43 5.62
N GLN A 70 -0.71 -13.70 4.33
CA GLN A 70 0.38 -13.14 3.54
C GLN A 70 -0.22 -12.29 2.43
N ALA A 71 0.23 -11.05 2.27
CA ALA A 71 -0.16 -10.18 1.18
C ALA A 71 0.61 -10.54 -0.11
N LEU A 72 -0.13 -10.64 -1.22
CA LEU A 72 0.37 -10.89 -2.57
C LEU A 72 -0.26 -9.88 -3.51
N ASP A 73 0.56 -9.19 -4.27
CA ASP A 73 0.12 -8.25 -5.28
C ASP A 73 0.71 -8.63 -6.64
N ALA A 74 -0.16 -9.07 -7.55
CA ALA A 74 0.20 -9.41 -8.91
C ALA A 74 0.19 -8.21 -9.86
N THR A 75 -0.23 -7.04 -9.38
CA THR A 75 -0.21 -5.80 -10.17
C THR A 75 1.23 -5.45 -10.49
N CYS A 76 1.53 -5.20 -11.76
CA CYS A 76 2.88 -4.87 -12.21
C CYS A 76 3.39 -3.62 -11.50
N GLN A 77 4.34 -3.79 -10.60
CA GLN A 77 5.05 -2.72 -9.91
C GLN A 77 6.32 -2.36 -10.67
N GLU A 78 6.60 -1.06 -10.79
CA GLU A 78 7.90 -0.59 -11.27
C GLU A 78 8.96 -0.82 -10.20
N LYS A 79 9.68 -1.94 -10.31
CA LYS A 79 10.85 -2.22 -9.48
C LYS A 79 12.13 -1.91 -10.26
N SER A 80 13.11 -1.32 -9.58
CA SER A 80 14.43 -1.05 -10.18
C SER A 80 15.16 -2.33 -10.59
N LYS A 81 14.90 -3.45 -9.88
CA LYS A 81 15.38 -4.81 -10.18
C LYS A 81 14.37 -5.85 -9.66
N GLY A 82 14.30 -7.01 -10.31
CA GLY A 82 13.49 -8.14 -9.86
C GLY A 82 12.17 -8.30 -10.62
N LEU A 83 11.33 -9.21 -10.14
CA LEU A 83 10.02 -9.51 -10.72
C LEU A 83 9.02 -8.40 -10.36
N SER A 84 8.11 -8.07 -11.28
CA SER A 84 7.18 -6.94 -11.15
C SER A 84 6.00 -7.20 -10.22
N PHE A 85 6.02 -8.26 -9.41
CA PHE A 85 4.97 -8.59 -8.43
C PHE A 85 5.52 -8.53 -7.00
N CYS A 86 4.65 -8.42 -6.00
CA CYS A 86 5.04 -8.34 -4.60
C CYS A 86 4.51 -9.50 -3.75
N GLY A 87 5.33 -9.94 -2.80
CA GLY A 87 4.99 -10.94 -1.79
C GLY A 87 5.44 -12.37 -2.12
N PRO A 88 5.13 -13.35 -1.25
CA PRO A 88 4.24 -13.25 -0.08
C PRO A 88 4.85 -12.45 1.08
N ALA A 89 4.19 -11.35 1.46
CA ALA A 89 4.60 -10.47 2.56
C ALA A 89 3.76 -10.78 3.81
N PRO A 90 4.34 -11.14 4.97
CA PRO A 90 3.56 -11.39 6.17
C PRO A 90 2.79 -10.13 6.59
N VAL A 91 1.46 -10.21 6.72
CA VAL A 91 0.64 -9.08 7.19
C VAL A 91 1.09 -8.63 8.58
N HIS A 92 1.52 -9.57 9.42
CA HIS A 92 2.13 -9.29 10.72
C HIS A 92 3.41 -8.44 10.61
N ALA A 93 4.34 -8.79 9.70
CA ALA A 93 5.56 -8.02 9.48
C ALA A 93 5.27 -6.60 8.94
N ILE A 94 4.25 -6.47 8.09
CA ILE A 94 3.80 -5.16 7.61
C ILE A 94 3.30 -4.32 8.78
N LYS A 95 2.50 -4.89 9.69
CA LYS A 95 2.00 -4.17 10.86
C LYS A 95 3.10 -3.69 11.80
N GLU A 96 4.07 -4.56 12.10
CA GLU A 96 5.17 -4.23 13.01
C GLU A 96 6.24 -3.35 12.35
N GLY A 97 6.18 -3.14 11.03
CA GLY A 97 7.17 -2.36 10.29
C GLY A 97 8.50 -3.07 10.11
N ASP A 98 8.50 -4.41 10.12
CA ASP A 98 9.68 -5.25 9.92
C ASP A 98 10.07 -5.32 8.43
N THR A 99 10.44 -4.18 7.86
CA THR A 99 10.63 -4.00 6.41
C THR A 99 11.78 -4.80 5.80
N LEU A 100 12.61 -5.43 6.63
CA LEU A 100 13.71 -6.31 6.21
C LEU A 100 13.26 -7.77 6.02
N VAL A 101 12.05 -8.12 6.42
CA VAL A 101 11.50 -9.47 6.26
C VAL A 101 11.09 -9.67 4.80
N ASP A 102 11.55 -10.78 4.23
CA ASP A 102 11.13 -11.18 2.89
C ASP A 102 9.70 -11.77 2.87
N TYR A 103 8.91 -11.58 1.82
CA TYR A 103 9.23 -10.83 0.60
C TYR A 103 8.49 -9.50 0.57
N ASP A 104 9.15 -8.45 0.09
CA ASP A 104 8.55 -7.15 -0.26
C ASP A 104 7.72 -6.46 0.86
N VAL A 105 7.99 -6.75 2.14
CA VAL A 105 7.29 -6.10 3.27
C VAL A 105 7.44 -4.58 3.20
N CYS A 106 8.63 -4.10 2.85
CA CYS A 106 8.90 -2.67 2.67
C CYS A 106 7.97 -1.98 1.67
N TYR A 107 7.55 -2.68 0.61
CA TYR A 107 6.66 -2.12 -0.41
C TYR A 107 5.25 -1.90 0.16
N PHE A 108 4.67 -2.93 0.77
CA PHE A 108 3.34 -2.81 1.39
C PHE A 108 3.36 -1.78 2.53
N PHE A 109 4.39 -1.83 3.38
CA PHE A 109 4.56 -0.90 4.49
C PHE A 109 4.63 0.56 4.03
N ALA A 110 5.45 0.84 3.01
CA ALA A 110 5.58 2.17 2.46
C ALA A 110 4.27 2.66 1.84
N ALA A 111 3.58 1.80 1.09
CA ALA A 111 2.37 2.18 0.38
C ALA A 111 1.21 2.59 1.33
N ILE A 112 1.11 1.94 2.50
CA ILE A 112 0.05 2.21 3.48
C ILE A 112 0.42 3.23 4.57
N ASN A 113 1.70 3.56 4.74
CA ASN A 113 2.16 4.50 5.77
C ASN A 113 2.80 5.79 5.21
N ALA A 114 2.94 5.91 3.89
CA ALA A 114 3.50 7.11 3.28
C ALA A 114 2.67 8.36 3.60
N LYS A 115 3.37 9.47 3.82
CA LYS A 115 2.75 10.79 3.91
C LYS A 115 2.80 11.46 2.55
N CYS A 116 1.64 11.87 2.06
CA CYS A 116 1.57 12.62 0.81
C CYS A 116 1.58 14.12 1.10
N HIS A 117 2.67 14.77 0.71
CA HIS A 117 2.85 16.21 0.77
C HIS A 117 2.29 16.85 -0.50
N VAL A 118 1.44 17.87 -0.32
CA VAL A 118 0.83 18.59 -1.43
C VAL A 118 1.51 19.95 -1.59
N TRP A 119 2.03 20.20 -2.79
CA TRP A 119 2.73 21.43 -3.17
C TRP A 119 1.95 22.18 -4.24
N ILE A 120 1.91 23.51 -4.12
CA ILE A 120 1.36 24.44 -5.10
C ILE A 120 2.54 25.10 -5.81
N HIS A 121 2.63 24.90 -7.11
CA HIS A 121 3.58 25.56 -8.01
C HIS A 121 2.96 26.83 -8.56
N LYS A 122 3.57 27.96 -8.23
CA LYS A 122 3.09 29.30 -8.59
C LYS A 122 3.61 29.73 -9.95
N ALA A 123 2.94 30.70 -10.56
CA ALA A 123 3.37 31.28 -11.84
C ALA A 123 4.76 31.93 -11.81
N ASP A 124 5.30 32.24 -10.62
CA ASP A 124 6.66 32.77 -10.40
C ASP A 124 7.72 31.67 -10.17
N ASP A 125 7.41 30.41 -10.51
CA ASP A 125 8.20 29.20 -10.28
C ASP A 125 8.50 28.90 -8.79
N THR A 126 7.78 29.52 -7.85
CA THR A 126 7.91 29.19 -6.42
C THR A 126 7.00 28.03 -6.01
N LEU A 127 7.52 27.16 -5.14
CA LEU A 127 6.75 26.07 -4.52
C LEU A 127 6.29 26.47 -3.12
N LYS A 128 5.00 26.31 -2.82
CA LYS A 128 4.46 26.49 -1.47
C LYS A 128 3.68 25.26 -1.02
N PRO A 129 3.79 24.84 0.24
CA PRO A 129 2.96 23.75 0.76
C PRO A 129 1.48 24.16 0.76
N ALA A 130 0.60 23.26 0.36
CA ALA A 130 -0.84 23.48 0.44
C ALA A 130 -1.32 23.51 1.90
N PHE A 131 -2.37 24.29 2.19
CA PHE A 131 -2.97 24.34 3.52
C PHE A 131 -3.62 23.00 3.87
N GLY A 132 -3.24 22.39 5.00
CA GLY A 132 -3.65 21.01 5.35
C GLY A 132 -2.92 19.91 4.57
N GLY A 133 -1.75 20.23 4.00
CA GLY A 133 -1.03 19.47 2.96
C GLY A 133 -0.42 18.12 3.32
N THR A 134 -1.02 17.35 4.24
CA THR A 134 -0.65 15.94 4.45
C THR A 134 -1.88 15.05 4.26
N LYS A 135 -1.89 14.24 3.19
CA LYS A 135 -2.85 13.14 3.06
C LYS A 135 -2.22 11.87 3.66
N TYR A 136 -2.96 11.18 4.52
CA TYR A 136 -2.56 9.90 5.09
C TYR A 136 -2.99 8.75 4.18
N THR A 137 -2.13 7.75 4.03
CA THR A 137 -2.39 6.58 3.18
C THR A 137 -2.85 5.36 3.97
N GLY A 138 -3.34 4.35 3.23
CA GLY A 138 -3.66 3.05 3.82
C GLY A 138 -4.89 3.06 4.72
N ASN A 139 -5.94 3.77 4.34
CA ASN A 139 -7.17 3.86 5.12
C ASN A 139 -8.21 2.82 4.67
N ASN A 140 -9.11 2.44 5.59
CA ASN A 140 -10.23 1.54 5.35
C ASN A 140 -9.84 0.26 4.58
N ILE A 141 -8.75 -0.39 4.99
CA ILE A 141 -8.29 -1.63 4.36
C ILE A 141 -9.37 -2.69 4.60
N SER A 142 -9.97 -3.17 3.52
CA SER A 142 -11.27 -3.82 3.53
C SER A 142 -11.23 -5.17 2.84
N THR A 143 -12.02 -6.11 3.35
CA THR A 143 -12.29 -7.39 2.69
C THR A 143 -13.76 -7.78 2.84
N LYS A 144 -14.19 -8.82 2.14
CA LYS A 144 -15.55 -9.35 2.26
C LYS A 144 -15.67 -10.20 3.54
N SER A 145 -16.69 -9.96 4.35
CA SER A 145 -16.97 -10.76 5.55
C SER A 145 -17.29 -12.22 5.22
N VAL A 146 -16.95 -13.12 6.13
CA VAL A 146 -17.31 -14.54 6.02
C VAL A 146 -18.84 -14.70 6.09
N GLY A 147 -19.41 -15.44 5.14
CA GLY A 147 -20.85 -15.78 5.14
C GLY A 147 -21.82 -14.63 4.81
N SER A 148 -21.34 -13.44 4.44
CA SER A 148 -22.21 -12.33 4.03
C SER A 148 -21.55 -11.42 2.99
N GLU A 149 -22.33 -10.55 2.35
CA GLU A 149 -21.84 -9.53 1.40
C GLU A 149 -21.38 -8.24 2.08
N ARG A 150 -21.23 -8.25 3.41
CA ARG A 150 -20.76 -7.07 4.16
C ARG A 150 -19.26 -6.87 3.97
N CYS A 151 -18.87 -5.61 4.07
CA CYS A 151 -17.47 -5.19 4.14
C CYS A 151 -16.96 -5.34 5.57
N GLU A 152 -15.79 -5.94 5.73
CA GLU A 152 -15.04 -6.06 6.98
C GLU A 152 -13.80 -5.17 6.89
N ASP A 153 -13.67 -4.26 7.86
CA ASP A 153 -12.46 -3.44 8.02
C ASP A 153 -11.37 -4.26 8.75
N ILE A 154 -10.23 -4.36 8.10
CA ILE A 154 -9.04 -5.08 8.56
C ILE A 154 -7.82 -4.15 8.66
N THR A 155 -8.01 -2.82 8.70
CA THR A 155 -6.93 -1.82 8.81
C THR A 155 -6.03 -2.07 10.01
N GLN A 156 -6.60 -2.47 11.15
CA GLN A 156 -5.90 -2.82 12.39
C GLN A 156 -4.95 -4.01 12.26
N ASN A 157 -5.07 -4.81 11.20
CA ASN A 157 -4.15 -5.91 10.91
C ASN A 157 -2.91 -5.43 10.16
N TYR A 158 -2.95 -4.23 9.58
CA TYR A 158 -1.91 -3.68 8.71
C TYR A 158 -1.17 -2.49 9.32
N LYS A 159 -1.82 -1.71 10.18
CA LYS A 159 -1.20 -0.58 10.89
C LYS A 159 -1.82 -0.34 12.25
N TYR A 160 -1.08 0.34 13.11
CA TYR A 160 -1.59 0.87 14.38
C TYR A 160 -2.46 2.13 14.13
N PRO A 161 -3.35 2.51 15.09
CA PRO A 161 -4.10 3.76 15.00
C PRO A 161 -3.17 4.98 14.86
N GLU A 162 -3.58 5.95 14.04
CA GLU A 162 -2.87 7.23 13.85
C GLU A 162 -3.03 8.20 15.02
#